data_AF-A0A2S4MEE6-F1
#
_entry.id   AF-A0A2S4MEE6-F1
#
_cell.length_a   1.000
_cell.length_b   1.000
_cell.length_c   1.000
_cell.angle_alpha   90.00
_cell.angle_beta   90.00
_cell.angle_gamma   90.00
#
_symmetry.space_group_name_H-M   'P 1'
#
loop_
_entity.id
_entity.type
_entity.pdbx_description
1 polymer ?
#
loop_
_entity_poly.entity_id
_entity_poly.type
_entity_poly.pdbx_seq_one_letter_code
_entity_poly.pdbx_strand_id
1 'polypeptide(L)'
;MSAIPKTPTQGTGGLLPAILADAELDHVERMVQYMSRMQAARSPRGIDGKYWKKRLRALEATYDLVATQRRRVARLFELLEGADQAAGSAASRSAFAS
;
A
#
# COMPACT_ATOMS: atom_id res chain seq x y z
N MET A 1 14.80 13.22 -40.92
CA MET A 1 15.72 13.20 -39.76
C MET A 1 14.94 13.49 -38.50
N SER A 2 15.12 12.64 -37.49
CA SER A 2 14.82 12.78 -36.06
C SER A 2 14.25 11.46 -35.53
N ALA A 3 15.14 10.47 -35.44
CA ALA A 3 14.93 9.34 -34.55
C ALA A 3 15.09 9.89 -33.13
N ILE A 4 14.00 9.93 -32.37
CA ILE A 4 14.08 10.14 -30.92
C ILE A 4 14.80 8.91 -30.37
N PRO A 5 16.01 9.01 -29.80
CA PRO A 5 16.62 7.87 -29.15
C PRO A 5 15.75 7.54 -27.94
N LYS A 6 14.93 6.50 -28.05
CA LYS A 6 14.34 5.81 -26.90
C LYS A 6 15.52 5.27 -26.10
N THR A 7 15.94 6.02 -25.09
CA THR A 7 16.95 5.59 -24.13
C THR A 7 16.49 4.26 -23.56
N PRO A 8 17.22 3.14 -23.78
CA PRO A 8 16.90 1.91 -23.09
C PRO A 8 17.21 2.14 -21.62
N THR A 9 16.16 2.22 -20.80
CA THR A 9 16.30 2.27 -19.35
C THR A 9 16.78 0.89 -18.92
N GLN A 10 18.10 0.71 -18.90
CA GLN A 10 18.75 -0.47 -18.33
C GLN A 10 18.69 -0.32 -16.81
N GLY A 11 17.75 -1.02 -16.17
CA GLY A 11 17.60 -1.05 -14.72
C GLY A 11 16.66 -2.18 -14.27
N THR A 12 17.25 -3.31 -13.88
CA THR A 12 16.67 -4.38 -13.05
C THR A 12 15.45 -5.17 -13.58
N GLY A 13 15.73 -6.20 -14.38
CA GLY A 13 15.09 -7.53 -14.20
C GLY A 13 13.57 -7.67 -14.40
N GLY A 14 12.98 -7.07 -15.44
CA GLY A 14 11.60 -7.38 -15.85
C GLY A 14 10.48 -6.68 -15.05
N LEU A 15 10.83 -5.73 -14.17
CA LEU A 15 9.86 -4.90 -13.47
C LEU A 15 9.24 -3.83 -14.38
N LEU A 16 7.98 -3.50 -14.14
CA LEU A 16 7.25 -2.48 -14.87
C LEU A 16 7.73 -1.06 -14.50
N PRO A 17 7.61 -0.09 -15.41
CA PRO A 17 8.02 1.30 -15.15
C PRO A 17 7.32 1.92 -13.94
N ALA A 18 8.06 2.70 -13.16
CA ALA A 18 7.58 3.42 -11.97
C ALA A 18 6.31 4.25 -12.22
N ILE A 19 6.18 4.87 -13.40
CA ILE A 19 5.04 5.73 -13.76
C ILE A 19 3.69 4.98 -13.72
N LEU A 20 3.71 3.67 -13.93
CA LEU A 20 2.51 2.84 -13.86
C LEU A 20 2.08 2.55 -12.41
N ALA A 21 3.02 2.64 -11.47
CA ALA A 21 2.77 2.38 -10.06
C ALA A 21 2.00 3.50 -9.37
N ASP A 22 2.06 4.74 -9.87
CA ASP A 22 1.47 5.90 -9.18
C ASP A 22 -0.05 5.80 -9.06
N ALA A 23 -0.75 5.37 -10.13
CA ALA A 23 -2.20 5.21 -10.10
C ALA A 23 -2.63 4.09 -9.12
N GLU A 24 -1.87 3.00 -9.06
CA GLU A 24 -2.12 1.93 -8.09
C GLU A 24 -1.86 2.39 -6.65
N LEU A 25 -0.76 3.13 -6.43
CA LEU A 25 -0.41 3.68 -5.12
C LEU A 25 -1.46 4.66 -4.63
N ASP A 26 -1.95 5.55 -5.49
CA ASP A 26 -3.02 6.50 -5.17
C ASP A 26 -4.31 5.79 -4.76
N HIS A 27 -4.66 4.70 -5.46
CA HIS A 27 -5.83 3.90 -5.11
C HIS A 27 -5.66 3.24 -3.74
N VAL A 28 -4.53 2.57 -3.50
CA VAL A 28 -4.24 1.91 -2.21
C VAL A 28 -4.24 2.92 -1.08
N GLU A 29 -3.61 4.08 -1.26
CA GLU A 29 -3.54 5.13 -0.24
C GLU A 29 -4.92 5.63 0.16
N ARG A 30 -5.82 5.89 -0.80
CA ARG A 30 -7.20 6.29 -0.52
C ARG A 30 -7.96 5.20 0.25
N MET A 31 -7.77 3.94 -0.12
CA MET A 31 -8.45 2.82 0.54
C MET A 31 -7.98 2.62 1.98
N VAL A 32 -6.66 2.70 2.22
CA VAL A 32 -6.09 2.63 3.58
C VAL A 32 -6.63 3.77 4.44
N GLN A 33 -6.62 5.00 3.94
CA GLN A 33 -7.16 6.16 4.66
C GLN A 33 -8.66 6.03 4.96
N TYR A 34 -9.43 5.55 3.99
CA TYR A 34 -10.87 5.30 4.15
C TYR A 34 -11.13 4.29 5.29
N MET A 35 -10.38 3.19 5.32
CA MET A 35 -10.51 2.16 6.35
C MET A 35 -10.09 2.65 7.74
N SER A 36 -9.01 3.44 7.83
CA SER A 36 -8.56 4.02 9.10
C SER A 36 -9.60 4.98 9.69
N ARG A 37 -10.33 5.74 8.86
CA ARG A 37 -11.34 6.70 9.32
C ARG A 37 -12.67 6.04 9.70
N MET A 38 -13.04 4.94 9.03
CA MET A 38 -14.37 4.34 9.18
C MET A 38 -14.48 3.25 10.25
N GLN A 39 -13.48 3.14 11.14
CA GLN A 39 -13.40 2.18 12.24
C GLN A 39 -13.94 0.78 11.88
N ALA A 40 -13.26 0.04 11.00
CA ALA A 40 -13.40 -1.41 10.69
C ALA A 40 -14.80 -2.00 10.33
N ALA A 41 -15.90 -1.53 10.92
CA ALA A 41 -17.26 -2.06 10.84
C ALA A 41 -17.90 -1.93 9.45
N ARG A 42 -17.32 -1.13 8.55
CA ARG A 42 -17.77 -0.99 7.16
C ARG A 42 -16.62 -1.04 6.15
N SER A 43 -15.57 -1.84 6.43
CA SER A 43 -14.61 -2.11 5.36
C SER A 43 -15.34 -2.71 4.16
N PRO A 44 -15.19 -2.15 2.95
CA PRO A 44 -15.91 -2.64 1.80
C PRO A 44 -15.51 -4.10 1.54
N ARG A 45 -16.48 -5.01 1.73
CA ARG A 45 -16.40 -6.44 1.35
C ARG A 45 -15.37 -7.29 2.12
N GLY A 46 -15.06 -6.98 3.38
CA GLY A 46 -14.17 -7.83 4.20
C GLY A 46 -12.70 -7.75 3.79
N ILE A 47 -12.33 -6.71 3.04
CA ILE A 47 -10.93 -6.42 2.73
C ILE A 47 -10.29 -5.81 3.97
N ASP A 48 -9.35 -6.53 4.58
CA ASP A 48 -8.71 -6.14 5.85
C ASP A 48 -7.30 -5.56 5.64
N GLY A 49 -6.64 -5.17 6.74
CA GLY A 49 -5.28 -4.66 6.68
C GLY A 49 -4.28 -5.68 6.11
N LYS A 50 -4.51 -6.99 6.30
CA LYS A 50 -3.65 -8.05 5.78
C LYS A 50 -3.69 -8.13 4.26
N TYR A 51 -4.86 -7.97 3.66
CA TYR A 51 -5.01 -7.88 2.20
C TYR A 51 -4.16 -6.72 1.63
N TRP A 52 -4.29 -5.52 2.20
CA TRP A 52 -3.56 -4.35 1.70
C TRP A 52 -2.04 -4.47 1.88
N LYS A 53 -1.58 -5.05 2.99
CA LYS A 53 -0.15 -5.39 3.18
C LYS A 53 0.34 -6.32 2.06
N LYS A 54 -0.44 -7.34 1.68
CA LYS A 54 -0.10 -8.24 0.56
C LYS A 54 -0.07 -7.48 -0.78
N ARG A 55 -1.03 -6.58 -1.01
CA ARG A 55 -1.09 -5.79 -2.24
C ARG A 55 0.10 -4.83 -2.38
N LEU A 56 0.55 -4.20 -1.28
CA LEU A 56 1.74 -3.36 -1.26
C LEU A 56 3.02 -4.15 -1.59
N ARG A 57 3.20 -5.35 -1.01
CA ARG A 57 4.34 -6.23 -1.38
C ARG A 57 4.31 -6.64 -2.85
N ALA A 58 3.14 -6.92 -3.39
CA ALA A 58 3.00 -7.22 -4.81
C ALA A 58 3.39 -6.03 -5.69
N LEU A 59 3.07 -4.80 -5.26
CA LEU A 59 3.41 -3.57 -5.96
C LEU A 59 4.93 -3.35 -5.99
N GLU A 60 5.62 -3.55 -4.87
CA GLU A 60 7.10 -3.51 -4.80
C GLU A 60 7.77 -4.58 -5.67
N ALA A 61 7.15 -5.75 -5.82
CA ALA A 61 7.64 -6.84 -6.65
C ALA A 61 7.27 -6.70 -8.14
N THR A 62 6.36 -5.79 -8.50
CA THR A 62 5.87 -5.62 -9.88
C THR A 62 6.49 -4.41 -10.57
N TYR A 63 6.76 -3.34 -9.83
CA TYR A 63 7.20 -2.05 -10.38
C TYR A 63 8.59 -1.68 -9.88
N ASP A 64 9.39 -1.06 -10.74
CA ASP A 64 10.66 -0.45 -10.33
C ASP A 64 10.39 0.89 -9.64
N LEU A 65 10.02 0.84 -8.36
CA LEU A 65 9.59 2.01 -7.61
C LEU A 65 10.73 3.02 -7.39
N VAL A 66 10.45 4.29 -7.65
CA VAL A 66 11.38 5.38 -7.30
C VAL A 66 11.37 5.65 -5.80
N ALA A 67 12.41 6.35 -5.30
CA ALA A 67 12.58 6.62 -3.87
C ALA A 67 11.37 7.30 -3.19
N THR A 68 10.64 8.15 -3.92
CA THR A 68 9.42 8.79 -3.41
C THR A 68 8.27 7.77 -3.27
N GLN A 69 8.09 6.89 -4.25
CA GLN A 69 7.08 5.83 -4.21
C GLN A 69 7.38 4.81 -3.12
N ARG A 70 8.65 4.39 -2.96
CA ARG A 70 9.08 3.52 -1.85
C ARG A 70 8.77 4.12 -0.47
N ARG A 71 9.02 5.42 -0.29
CA ARG A 71 8.64 6.13 0.95
C ARG A 71 7.13 6.13 1.19
N ARG A 72 6.32 6.28 0.15
CA ARG A 72 4.85 6.18 0.25
C ARG A 72 4.43 4.78 0.69
N VAL A 73 5.00 3.73 0.09
CA VAL A 73 4.73 2.33 0.47
C VAL A 73 5.08 2.07 1.93
N ALA A 74 6.26 2.49 2.39
CA ALA A 74 6.69 2.33 3.79
C ALA A 74 5.69 2.98 4.77
N ARG A 75 5.27 4.22 4.50
CA ARG A 75 4.26 4.92 5.32
C ARG A 75 2.92 4.17 5.34
N LEU A 76 2.50 3.57 4.22
CA LEU A 76 1.26 2.80 4.16
C LEU A 76 1.35 1.51 5.00
N PHE A 77 2.52 0.85 5.04
CA PHE A 77 2.74 -0.27 5.95
C PHE A 77 2.61 0.16 7.42
N GLU A 78 3.26 1.26 7.81
CA GLU A 78 3.19 1.81 9.17
C GLU A 78 1.73 2.11 9.59
N LEU A 79 0.95 2.73 8.71
CA LEU A 79 -0.47 3.02 8.97
C LEU A 79 -1.29 1.73 9.18
N LEU A 80 -1.04 0.71 8.35
CA LEU A 80 -1.73 -0.58 8.44
C LEU A 80 -1.32 -1.35 9.70
N GLU A 81 -0.08 -1.22 10.16
CA GLU A 81 0.39 -1.81 11.42
C GLU A 81 -0.18 -1.09 12.64
N GLY A 82 -0.23 0.24 12.62
CA GLY A 82 -0.87 1.02 13.68
C GLY A 82 -2.36 0.70 13.83
N ALA A 83 -3.07 0.51 12.72
CA ALA A 83 -4.48 0.13 12.73
C ALA A 83 -4.71 -1.27 13.33
N ASP A 84 -3.83 -2.22 13.02
CA ASP A 84 -3.87 -3.60 13.56
C ASP A 84 -3.66 -3.62 15.07
N GLN A 85 -2.68 -2.85 15.56
CA GLN A 85 -2.41 -2.69 16.99
C GLN A 85 -3.56 -2.02 17.73
N ALA A 86 -4.18 -0.98 17.14
CA ALA A 86 -5.33 -0.31 17.72
C ALA A 86 -6.54 -1.25 17.85
N ALA A 87 -6.78 -2.08 16.84
CA ALA A 87 -7.84 -3.09 16.86
C ALA A 87 -7.59 -4.16 17.94
N GLY A 88 -6.37 -4.69 18.04
CA GLY A 88 -5.99 -5.66 19.07
C GLY A 88 -6.11 -5.09 20.49
N SER A 89 -5.69 -3.84 20.69
CA SER A 89 -5.77 -3.15 21.98
C SER A 89 -7.22 -2.88 22.41
N ALA A 90 -8.13 -2.57 21.47
CA ALA A 90 -9.55 -2.41 21.74
C ALA A 90 -10.22 -3.74 22.15
N ALA A 91 -9.87 -4.85 21.49
CA ALA A 91 -10.37 -6.18 21.84
C ALA A 91 -9.91 -6.62 23.24
N SER A 92 -8.64 -6.40 23.60
CA SER A 92 -8.11 -6.73 24.93
C SER A 92 -8.75 -5.91 26.05
N ARG A 93 -9.08 -4.63 25.81
CA ARG A 93 -9.82 -3.80 26.80
C ARG A 93 -11.23 -4.31 27.07
N SER A 94 -11.91 -4.86 26.06
CA SER A 94 -13.26 -5.41 26.22
C SER A 94 -13.27 -6.74 26.99
N ALA A 95 -12.20 -7.53 26.92
CA ALA A 95 -12.11 -8.85 27.55
C ALA A 95 -11.91 -8.81 29.08
N PHE A 96 -11.46 -7.67 29.63
CA PHE A 96 -11.19 -7.51 31.06
C PHE A 96 -12.34 -6.82 31.83
N ALA A 97 -13.42 -6.43 31.13
CA ALA A 97 -14.57 -5.73 31.69
C ALA A 97 -15.79 -6.63 31.96
N SER A 98 -15.59 -7.96 32.02
CA SER A 98 -16.60 -8.96 32.36
C SER A 98 -16.21 -9.70 33.63
#